data_AF-A0A7C1JT88-F1
#
_entry.id   AF-A0A7C1JT88-F1
#
_cell.length_a   1.000
_cell.length_b   1.000
_cell.length_c   1.000
_cell.angle_alpha   90.00
_cell.angle_beta   90.00
_cell.angle_gamma   90.00
#
_symmetry.space_group_name_H-M   'P 1'
#
loop_
_entity.id
_entity.type
_entity.pdbx_description
1 polymer ?
#
loop_
_entity_poly.entity_id
_entity_poly.type
_entity_poly.pdbx_seq_one_letter_code
_entity_poly.pdbx_strand_id
1 'polypeptide(L)' 'RTLKRYAYGIINHCRFPIHTSRMEGINNKIKVIKRKAYGFHDIEYFSLIIKSAFAYSN' A
#
# COMPACT_ATOMS: atom_id res chain seq x y z
N ARG A 1 19.95 -0.57 -16.03
CA ARG A 1 20.02 0.84 -15.57
C ARG A 1 19.31 1.05 -14.22
N THR A 2 18.16 0.40 -13.98
CA THR A 2 17.36 0.52 -12.74
C THR A 2 18.02 -0.08 -11.49
N LEU A 3 18.60 -1.28 -11.58
CA LEU A 3 19.22 -1.96 -10.43
C LEU A 3 20.40 -1.18 -9.81
N LYS A 4 21.29 -0.61 -10.64
CA LYS A 4 22.40 0.23 -10.14
C LYS A 4 21.91 1.47 -9.39
N ARG A 5 20.73 2.03 -9.75
CA ARG A 5 20.14 3.21 -9.09
C ARG A 5 19.57 2.91 -7.70
N TYR A 6 19.04 1.70 -7.51
CA TYR A 6 18.44 1.27 -6.24
C TYR A 6 19.34 0.33 -5.42
N ALA A 7 20.58 0.10 -5.85
CA ALA A 7 21.54 -0.82 -5.23
C ALA A 7 21.74 -0.53 -3.73
N TYR A 8 21.82 0.74 -3.35
CA TYR A 8 21.93 1.15 -1.94
C TYR A 8 20.75 0.64 -1.08
N GLY A 9 19.52 0.83 -1.57
CA GLY A 9 18.31 0.38 -0.86
C GLY A 9 18.20 -1.14 -0.80
N ILE A 10 18.59 -1.84 -1.86
CA ILE A 10 18.59 -3.31 -1.91
C ILE A 10 19.60 -3.88 -0.89
N ILE A 11 20.83 -3.36 -0.85
CA ILE A 11 21.86 -3.80 0.09
C ILE A 11 21.44 -3.54 1.54
N ASN A 12 20.84 -2.38 1.82
CA ASN A 12 20.31 -2.06 3.15
C ASN A 12 19.14 -2.97 3.54
N HIS A 13 18.25 -3.31 2.62
CA HIS A 13 17.16 -4.25 2.87
C HIS A 13 17.65 -5.68 3.14
N CYS A 14 18.78 -6.10 2.56
CA CYS A 14 19.41 -7.37 2.91
C CYS A 14 20.07 -7.34 4.30
N ARG A 15 20.54 -6.17 4.75
CA ARG A 15 21.17 -5.98 6.07
C ARG A 15 20.17 -5.81 7.20
N PHE A 16 19.04 -5.19 6.92
CA PHE A 16 17.96 -4.95 7.88
C PHE A 16 16.68 -5.61 7.37
N PRO A 17 16.16 -6.66 8.01
CA PRO A 17 14.96 -7.35 7.57
C PRO A 17 13.72 -6.46 7.77
N ILE A 18 13.45 -5.61 6.77
CA ILE A 18 12.28 -4.74 6.74
C ILE A 18 11.22 -5.41 5.87
N HIS A 19 10.22 -6.05 6.48
CA HIS A 19 9.14 -6.68 5.72
C HIS A 19 8.11 -5.63 5.25
N THR A 20 7.94 -5.48 3.93
CA THR A 20 6.91 -4.61 3.33
C THR A 20 5.58 -5.33 3.07
N SER A 21 5.50 -6.63 3.38
CA SER A 21 4.35 -7.49 3.10
C SER A 21 3.03 -6.94 3.64
N ARG A 22 3.04 -6.37 4.86
CA ARG A 22 1.84 -5.74 5.45
C ARG A 22 1.41 -4.50 4.66
N MET A 23 2.34 -3.61 4.30
CA MET A 23 2.04 -2.42 3.50
C MET A 23 1.54 -2.78 2.09
N GLU A 24 2.10 -3.83 1.50
CA GLU A 24 1.66 -4.35 0.21
C GLU A 24 0.22 -4.90 0.29
N GLY A 25 -0.10 -5.64 1.35
CA GLY A 25 -1.45 -6.12 1.63
C GLY A 25 -2.47 -4.99 1.76
N ILE A 26 -2.12 -3.92 2.49
CA ILE A 26 -2.95 -2.71 2.62
C ILE A 26 -3.18 -2.08 1.24
N ASN A 27 -2.12 -1.89 0.45
CA ASN A 27 -2.22 -1.32 -0.89
C ASN A 27 -3.10 -2.16 -1.83
N ASN A 28 -3.02 -3.48 -1.74
CA ASN A 28 -3.85 -4.38 -2.54
C ASN A 28 -5.33 -4.30 -2.12
N LYS A 29 -5.64 -4.24 -0.81
CA LYS A 29 -7.01 -4.07 -0.32
C LYS A 29 -7.61 -2.73 -0.78
N ILE A 30 -6.85 -1.63 -0.69
CA ILE A 30 -7.27 -0.31 -1.20
C ILE A 30 -7.53 -0.37 -2.71
N LYS A 31 -6.65 -1.05 -3.47
CA LYS A 31 -6.81 -1.22 -4.92
C LYS A 31 -8.08 -2.01 -5.27
N VAL A 32 -8.44 -3.03 -4.48
CA VAL A 32 -9.70 -3.77 -4.65
C VAL A 32 -10.92 -2.88 -4.35
N ILE A 33 -10.89 -2.11 -3.26
CA ILE A 33 -11.96 -1.15 -2.92
C ILE A 33 -12.17 -0.16 -4.08
N LYS A 34 -11.07 0.38 -4.62
CA LYS A 34 -11.10 1.27 -5.79
C LYS A 34 -11.76 0.64 -7.02
N ARG A 35 -11.49 -0.64 -7.30
CA ARG A 35 -12.13 -1.34 -8.43
C ARG A 35 -13.62 -1.59 -8.23
N LYS A 36 -14.03 -1.98 -7.01
CA LYS A 36 -15.44 -2.25 -6.68
C LYS A 36 -16.33 -1.02 -6.82
N ALA A 37 -15.78 0.16 -6.57
CA ALA A 37 -16.52 1.42 -6.67
C ALA A 37 -16.57 2.00 -8.10
N TYR A 38 -15.95 1.36 -9.10
CA TYR A 38 -15.89 1.86 -10.49
C TYR A 38 -15.34 3.30 -10.63
N GLY A 39 -14.53 3.75 -9.66
CA GLY A 39 -13.97 5.09 -9.60
C GLY A 39 -14.63 5.95 -8.52
N PHE A 40 -13.81 6.59 -7.69
CA PHE A 40 -14.28 7.60 -6.74
C PHE A 40 -14.02 8.98 -7.33
N HIS A 41 -15.07 9.78 -7.44
CA HIS A 41 -14.95 11.19 -7.83
C HIS A 41 -14.51 12.06 -6.66
N ASP A 42 -14.87 11.63 -5.44
CA ASP A 42 -14.58 12.30 -4.18
C ASP A 42 -13.49 11.54 -3.40
N ILE A 43 -12.34 12.19 -3.23
CA ILE A 43 -11.16 11.66 -2.53
C ILE A 43 -11.37 11.65 -1.01
N GLU A 44 -12.14 12.59 -0.47
CA GLU A 44 -12.44 12.67 0.97
C GLU A 44 -13.34 11.49 1.36
N TYR A 45 -14.36 11.23 0.55
CA TYR A 45 -15.23 10.07 0.73
C TYR A 45 -14.47 8.74 0.58
N PHE A 46 -13.56 8.65 -0.39
CA PHE A 46 -12.69 7.47 -0.54
C PHE A 46 -11.80 7.26 0.69
N SER A 47 -11.25 8.34 1.25
CA SER A 47 -10.43 8.28 2.46
C SER A 47 -11.23 7.81 3.68
N LEU A 48 -12.50 8.21 3.78
CA LEU A 48 -13.41 7.73 4.83
C LEU A 48 -13.68 6.22 4.71
N ILE A 49 -13.91 5.73 3.48
CA ILE A 49 -14.07 4.28 3.22
C ILE A 49 -12.81 3.51 3.60
N ILE A 50 -11.62 4.02 3.24
CA ILE A 50 -10.35 3.40 3.64
C ILE A 50 -10.25 3.32 5.16
N LYS A 51 -10.45 4.44 5.87
CA LYS A 51 -10.41 4.48 7.34
C LYS A 51 -11.38 3.46 7.94
N SER A 52 -12.62 3.40 7.46
CA SER A 52 -13.63 2.42 7.89
C SER A 52 -13.20 0.97 7.64
N ALA A 53 -12.62 0.67 6.48
CA ALA A 53 -12.20 -0.68 6.09
C ALA A 53 -11.00 -1.24 6.90
N PHE A 54 -10.29 -0.38 7.61
CA PHE A 54 -9.18 -0.75 8.49
C PHE A 54 -9.46 -0.47 9.99
N ALA A 55 -10.48 0.31 10.34
CA ALA A 55 -10.81 0.66 11.73
C ALA A 55 -11.37 -0.51 12.57
N TYR A 56 -12.01 -1.50 11.92
CA TYR A 56 -12.58 -2.67 12.61
C TYR A 56 -11.64 -3.89 12.70
N SER A 57 -10.40 -3.75 12.25
CA SER A 57 -9.42 -4.85 12.31
C SER A 57 -8.77 -4.90 13.69
N ASN A 58 -9.50 -5.40 14.69
CA ASN A 58 -8.93 -5.98 15.91
C ASN A 58 -8.67 -7.47 15.69
#